data_AF-A0A8S3UFM9-F1
#
_entry.id   AF-A0A8S3UFM9-F1
#
_cell.length_a   1.000
_cell.length_b   1.000
_cell.length_c   1.000
_cell.angle_alpha   90.00
_cell.angle_beta   90.00
_cell.angle_gamma   90.00
#
_symmetry.space_group_name_H-M   'P 1'
#
loop_
_entity.id
_entity.type
_entity.pdbx_description
1 polymer ?
#
loop_
_entity_poly.entity_id
_entity_poly.type
_entity_poly.pdbx_seq_one_letter_code
_entity_poly.pdbx_strand_id
1 'polypeptide(L)'
;MDIQMISGVYGIACYICSYICKSEPDTLKNALSDLLSSLRIQQPKPLRDKMFSVGMCVLKHRTLSAQEAAYRLSDLDFISSTRETIYLSALPPHKQYRRLKPQVEIDNMSPDSTEIFYSNLIDDYHRRPYCIEDICLFRYTQCYKRHYDKITKNCLKLLTCDRYIRMRLREAVVRVHLAQFNTDDYFYGLIQLYYPHRSFSDIIGSEKDVKLAFLKKNSLFDHQGLRNCHRTESIENAIKAIQLCQLPDFCDIQPHSHIDAQFAHDMSDNTAEHGLNNNHSVCENDNILPSQIHEYNVCHQDDTEWHNLLIGCCPNEMQSMYDKLTKDQKLVFKYISTQFNQKQEAFHVFISGGAGVGKSFLTSFLVQWMRTCTAYHSGSDPVCLCAPTGIASYHIKGMTIHSALKLPVQHGWDTTYLELGVLAMQKLKREFTNIHTLVIDEISMVSSTQLNFIHRRLTALKGNNLPFGGLNVIFVGDFFQLRPVRGTYA
;
A
#
# COMPACT_ATOMS: atom_id res chain seq x y z
N MET A 1 -17.49 -8.68 18.37
CA MET A 1 -17.86 -9.65 17.32
C MET A 1 -17.17 -10.95 17.67
N ASP A 2 -17.94 -12.02 17.85
CA ASP A 2 -17.43 -13.38 17.89
C ASP A 2 -16.85 -13.80 16.52
N ILE A 3 -16.25 -15.00 16.45
CA ILE A 3 -15.68 -15.56 15.23
C ILE A 3 -16.73 -15.62 14.11
N GLN A 4 -16.35 -15.19 12.91
CA GLN A 4 -17.18 -15.20 11.72
C GLN A 4 -16.55 -16.10 10.65
N MET A 5 -17.34 -17.05 10.15
CA MET A 5 -16.98 -17.85 8.99
C MET A 5 -17.49 -17.19 7.72
N ILE A 6 -16.58 -16.98 6.77
CA ILE A 6 -16.85 -16.37 5.48
C ILE A 6 -16.53 -17.40 4.40
N SER A 7 -17.58 -17.85 3.71
CA SER A 7 -17.47 -18.78 2.59
C SER A 7 -18.45 -18.37 1.48
N GLY A 8 -18.05 -18.65 0.24
CA GLY A 8 -18.83 -18.31 -0.95
C GLY A 8 -18.94 -16.80 -1.24
N VAL A 9 -19.53 -16.48 -2.39
CA VAL A 9 -19.63 -15.10 -2.90
C VAL A 9 -20.49 -14.22 -1.99
N TYR A 10 -21.60 -14.76 -1.48
CA TYR A 10 -22.50 -14.03 -0.58
C TYR A 10 -21.83 -13.68 0.74
N GLY A 11 -21.11 -14.63 1.35
CA GLY A 11 -20.37 -14.39 2.58
C GLY A 11 -19.32 -13.28 2.42
N ILE A 12 -18.59 -13.29 1.30
CA ILE A 12 -17.61 -12.25 0.95
C ILE A 12 -18.29 -10.89 0.82
N ALA A 13 -19.40 -10.79 0.08
CA ALA A 13 -20.13 -9.54 -0.09
C ALA A 13 -20.63 -8.98 1.26
N CYS A 14 -21.21 -9.84 2.11
CA CYS A 14 -21.62 -9.46 3.46
C CYS A 14 -20.43 -8.97 4.30
N TYR A 15 -19.29 -9.66 4.23
CA TYR A 15 -18.09 -9.26 4.95
C TYR A 15 -17.58 -7.89 4.49
N ILE A 16 -17.45 -7.65 3.18
CA ILE A 16 -16.99 -6.37 2.63
C ILE A 16 -17.92 -5.23 3.04
N CYS A 17 -19.25 -5.43 2.93
CA CYS A 17 -20.21 -4.43 3.36
C CYS A 17 -20.11 -4.15 4.86
N SER A 18 -20.04 -5.19 5.70
CA SER A 18 -19.81 -5.04 7.14
C SER A 18 -18.49 -4.31 7.43
N TYR A 19 -17.45 -4.60 6.64
CA TYR A 19 -16.14 -4.03 6.79
C TYR A 19 -16.15 -2.52 6.54
N ILE A 20 -16.69 -2.11 5.38
CA ILE A 20 -16.82 -0.71 4.96
C ILE A 20 -17.72 0.07 5.93
N CYS A 21 -18.79 -0.55 6.43
CA CYS A 21 -19.74 0.09 7.34
C CYS A 21 -19.31 0.03 8.82
N LYS A 22 -18.14 -0.51 9.18
CA LYS A 22 -17.76 -0.63 10.60
C LYS A 22 -17.56 0.72 11.28
N SER A 23 -17.02 1.71 10.56
CA SER A 23 -16.79 3.08 11.04
C SER A 23 -18.05 3.94 11.08
N GLU A 24 -19.18 3.43 10.58
CA GLU A 24 -20.42 4.18 10.61
C GLU A 24 -21.06 4.18 12.01
N PRO A 25 -21.76 5.25 12.40
CA PRO A 25 -22.42 5.37 13.70
C PRO A 25 -23.40 4.22 13.97
N ASP A 26 -23.52 3.79 15.22
CA ASP A 26 -24.47 2.74 15.61
C ASP A 26 -25.93 3.12 15.32
N THR A 27 -26.25 4.42 15.29
CA THR A 27 -27.55 4.95 14.85
C THR A 27 -27.87 4.54 13.41
N LEU A 28 -26.90 4.63 12.50
CA LEU A 28 -27.07 4.21 11.11
C LEU A 28 -27.17 2.69 11.00
N LYS A 29 -26.35 1.93 11.74
CA LYS A 29 -26.40 0.46 11.76
C LYS A 29 -27.77 -0.05 12.20
N ASN A 30 -28.32 0.53 13.27
CA ASN A 30 -29.64 0.16 13.80
C ASN A 30 -30.75 0.50 12.80
N ALA A 31 -30.75 1.71 12.24
CA ALA A 31 -31.73 2.12 11.24
C ALA A 31 -31.70 1.25 9.97
N LEU A 32 -30.50 0.86 9.52
CA LEU A 32 -30.35 -0.07 8.39
C LEU A 32 -30.88 -1.47 8.71
N SER A 33 -30.63 -1.98 9.92
CA SER A 33 -31.15 -3.28 10.35
C SER A 33 -32.68 -3.29 10.38
N ASP A 34 -33.29 -2.24 10.95
CA ASP A 34 -34.75 -2.08 11.02
C ASP A 34 -35.36 -1.96 9.63
N LEU A 35 -34.74 -1.17 8.74
CA LEU A 35 -35.18 -1.07 7.36
C LEU A 35 -35.10 -2.43 6.64
N LEU A 36 -33.97 -3.13 6.73
CA LEU A 36 -33.78 -4.39 6.03
C LEU A 36 -34.75 -5.47 6.53
N SER A 37 -35.05 -5.52 7.83
CA SER A 37 -36.07 -6.42 8.37
C SER A 37 -37.46 -6.09 7.84
N SER A 38 -37.83 -4.80 7.78
CA SER A 38 -39.12 -4.37 7.21
C SER A 38 -39.24 -4.70 5.71
N LEU A 39 -38.16 -4.56 4.94
CA LEU A 39 -38.13 -4.85 3.50
C LEU A 39 -38.20 -6.35 3.17
N ARG A 40 -37.86 -7.23 4.14
CA ARG A 40 -38.04 -8.69 4.03
C ARG A 40 -39.47 -9.12 4.27
N ILE A 41 -40.20 -8.42 5.14
CA ILE A 41 -41.58 -8.75 5.55
C ILE A 41 -42.61 -8.14 4.57
N GLN A 42 -42.31 -7.00 3.95
CA GLN A 42 -43.21 -6.35 3.00
C GLN A 42 -43.38 -7.13 1.68
N GLN A 43 -44.52 -6.92 1.02
CA GLN A 43 -44.81 -7.41 -0.34
C GLN A 43 -43.68 -7.09 -1.33
N PRO A 44 -43.52 -7.89 -2.40
CA PRO A 44 -42.40 -7.76 -3.33
C PRO A 44 -42.40 -6.41 -4.05
N LYS A 45 -41.61 -5.45 -3.53
CA LYS A 45 -41.22 -4.23 -4.22
C LYS A 45 -40.09 -4.51 -5.23
N PRO A 46 -40.02 -3.78 -6.34
CA PRO A 46 -38.91 -3.89 -7.28
C PRO A 46 -37.58 -3.51 -6.60
N LEU A 47 -36.49 -4.14 -7.05
CA LEU A 47 -35.16 -4.01 -6.43
C LEU A 47 -34.69 -2.57 -6.34
N ARG A 48 -34.97 -1.76 -7.37
CA ARG A 48 -34.65 -0.33 -7.40
C ARG A 48 -35.20 0.42 -6.19
N ASP A 49 -36.46 0.21 -5.83
CA ASP A 49 -37.13 0.94 -4.74
C ASP A 49 -36.64 0.49 -3.37
N LYS A 50 -36.28 -0.80 -3.25
CA LYS A 50 -35.60 -1.33 -2.07
C LYS A 50 -34.21 -0.68 -1.90
N MET A 51 -33.43 -0.60 -2.98
CA MET A 51 -32.12 0.05 -2.96
C MET A 51 -32.23 1.56 -2.69
N PHE A 52 -33.23 2.23 -3.25
CA PHE A 52 -33.47 3.65 -3.01
C PHE A 52 -33.81 3.91 -1.53
N SER A 53 -34.62 3.05 -0.91
CA SER A 53 -34.95 3.13 0.52
C SER A 53 -33.71 2.95 1.40
N VAL A 54 -32.81 2.01 1.04
CA VAL A 54 -31.53 1.82 1.73
C VAL A 54 -30.64 3.06 1.58
N GLY A 55 -30.51 3.60 0.37
CA GLY A 55 -29.76 4.84 0.13
C GLY A 55 -30.29 6.02 0.94
N MET A 56 -31.60 6.18 1.03
CA MET A 56 -32.23 7.22 1.85
C MET A 56 -32.01 7.00 3.35
N CYS A 57 -31.98 5.75 3.82
CA CYS A 57 -31.67 5.44 5.21
C CYS A 57 -30.23 5.83 5.56
N VAL A 58 -29.27 5.53 4.68
CA VAL A 58 -27.87 5.96 4.83
C VAL A 58 -27.78 7.48 4.90
N LEU A 59 -28.37 8.18 3.94
CA LEU A 59 -28.33 9.64 3.90
C LEU A 59 -28.96 10.31 5.14
N LYS A 60 -30.05 9.73 5.68
CA LYS A 60 -30.75 10.30 6.84
C LYS A 60 -30.01 10.09 8.15
N HIS A 61 -29.38 8.93 8.35
CA HIS A 61 -28.81 8.56 9.65
C HIS A 61 -27.29 8.72 9.71
N ARG A 62 -26.61 8.96 8.58
CA ARG A 62 -25.19 9.30 8.56
C ARG A 62 -24.98 10.68 9.16
N THR A 63 -24.46 10.72 10.39
CA THR A 63 -24.09 11.97 11.05
C THR A 63 -22.77 12.45 10.50
N LEU A 64 -22.77 13.65 9.92
CA LEU A 64 -21.57 14.38 9.53
C LEU A 64 -21.27 15.42 10.60
N SER A 65 -19.99 15.76 10.82
CA SER A 65 -19.68 16.89 11.69
C SER A 65 -20.24 18.19 11.09
N ALA A 66 -20.52 19.19 11.93
CA ALA A 66 -21.00 20.49 11.46
C ALA A 66 -20.01 21.11 10.47
N GLN A 67 -18.71 20.90 10.69
CA GLN A 67 -17.64 21.30 9.79
C GLN A 67 -17.74 20.57 8.45
N GLU A 68 -17.85 19.24 8.44
CA GLU A 68 -17.98 18.47 7.20
C GLU A 68 -19.24 18.82 6.41
N ALA A 69 -20.37 19.04 7.09
CA ALA A 69 -21.61 19.48 6.47
C ALA A 69 -21.47 20.87 5.84
N ALA A 70 -20.86 21.82 6.55
CA ALA A 70 -20.64 23.17 6.05
C ALA A 70 -19.74 23.17 4.80
N TYR A 71 -18.67 22.38 4.80
CA TYR A 71 -17.78 22.25 3.64
C TYR A 71 -18.49 21.64 2.42
N ARG A 72 -19.25 20.55 2.60
CA ARG A 72 -20.00 19.91 1.50
C ARG A 72 -21.11 20.79 0.95
N LEU A 73 -21.87 21.47 1.82
CA LEU A 73 -23.00 22.31 1.40
C LEU A 73 -22.55 23.60 0.71
N SER A 74 -21.36 24.09 1.05
CA SER A 74 -20.79 25.32 0.50
C SER A 74 -19.82 25.05 -0.67
N ASP A 75 -19.68 23.79 -1.09
CA ASP A 75 -18.72 23.35 -2.11
C ASP A 75 -17.28 23.80 -1.83
N LEU A 76 -16.91 23.79 -0.54
CA LEU A 76 -15.57 24.16 -0.08
C LEU A 76 -14.68 22.92 -0.01
N ASP A 77 -13.44 23.05 -0.47
CA ASP A 77 -12.45 21.99 -0.40
C ASP A 77 -12.08 21.65 1.05
N PHE A 78 -12.31 20.40 1.47
CA PHE A 78 -11.95 19.90 2.81
C PHE A 78 -10.48 20.10 3.20
N ILE A 79 -9.60 20.16 2.21
CA ILE A 79 -8.18 20.41 2.37
C ILE A 79 -7.77 21.40 1.30
N SER A 80 -7.47 22.63 1.71
CA SER A 80 -6.83 23.62 0.85
C SER A 80 -5.34 23.70 1.17
N SER A 81 -4.48 23.43 0.19
CA SER A 81 -3.04 23.68 0.35
C SER A 81 -2.70 25.10 -0.06
N THR A 82 -1.94 25.81 0.77
CA THR A 82 -1.40 27.14 0.44
C THR A 82 -0.34 27.08 -0.66
N ARG A 83 0.17 25.89 -0.98
CA ARG A 83 1.15 25.60 -2.04
C ARG A 83 0.62 24.53 -2.98
N GLU A 84 0.68 24.80 -4.28
CA GLU A 84 0.35 23.81 -5.30
C GLU A 84 1.36 22.66 -5.26
N THR A 85 0.89 21.42 -5.31
CA THR A 85 1.74 20.23 -5.42
C THR A 85 1.75 19.76 -6.86
N ILE A 86 2.93 19.58 -7.44
CA ILE A 86 3.11 19.17 -8.83
C ILE A 86 3.89 17.87 -8.85
N TYR A 87 3.33 16.86 -9.52
CA TYR A 87 4.01 15.59 -9.77
C TYR A 87 4.75 15.67 -11.10
N LEU A 88 6.07 15.49 -11.06
CA LEU A 88 6.95 15.58 -12.22
C LEU A 88 7.58 14.21 -12.50
N SER A 89 7.51 13.78 -13.76
CA SER A 89 8.13 12.53 -14.20
C SER A 89 9.61 12.74 -14.51
N ALA A 90 10.46 11.90 -13.92
CA ALA A 90 11.90 11.83 -14.19
C ALA A 90 12.28 10.60 -15.04
N LEU A 91 11.31 10.01 -15.73
CA LEU A 91 11.53 8.84 -16.59
C LEU A 91 11.99 9.28 -17.99
N PRO A 92 12.74 8.43 -18.71
CA PRO A 92 13.03 8.62 -20.13
C PRO A 92 11.77 8.79 -20.99
N PRO A 93 11.81 9.54 -22.12
CA PRO A 93 10.66 9.85 -22.95
C PRO A 93 9.81 8.64 -23.37
N HIS A 94 10.46 7.53 -23.71
CA HIS A 94 9.80 6.29 -24.13
C HIS A 94 9.05 5.56 -22.99
N LYS A 95 9.31 5.94 -21.73
CA LYS A 95 8.63 5.44 -20.53
C LYS A 95 7.65 6.47 -19.93
N GLN A 96 7.57 7.68 -20.49
CA GLN A 96 6.65 8.71 -20.00
C GLN A 96 5.24 8.52 -20.57
N TYR A 97 4.24 8.56 -19.69
CA TYR A 97 2.85 8.63 -20.11
C TYR A 97 2.54 10.02 -20.69
N ARG A 98 2.00 10.07 -21.91
CA ARG A 98 1.55 11.32 -22.55
C ARG A 98 0.08 11.21 -22.95
N ARG A 99 -0.62 12.34 -22.88
CA ARG A 99 -2.02 12.43 -23.28
C ARG A 99 -2.12 12.60 -24.79
N LEU A 100 -2.75 11.64 -25.46
CA LEU A 100 -3.06 11.73 -26.88
C LEU A 100 -4.07 12.86 -27.14
N LYS A 101 -3.93 13.49 -28.31
CA LYS A 101 -4.96 14.39 -28.85
C LYS A 101 -6.19 13.57 -29.30
N PRO A 102 -7.39 14.18 -29.35
CA PRO A 102 -8.57 13.52 -29.91
C PRO A 102 -8.33 13.07 -31.35
N GLN A 103 -8.95 11.96 -31.74
CA GLN A 103 -8.80 11.39 -33.09
C GLN A 103 -9.12 12.43 -34.18
N VAL A 104 -10.17 13.23 -33.99
CA VAL A 104 -10.56 14.30 -34.91
C VAL A 104 -9.46 15.35 -35.10
N GLU A 105 -8.69 15.67 -34.05
CA GLU A 105 -7.55 16.58 -34.20
C GLU A 105 -6.42 15.90 -34.96
N ILE A 106 -6.12 14.64 -34.65
CA ILE A 106 -5.04 13.86 -35.28
C ILE A 106 -5.30 13.67 -36.78
N ASP A 107 -6.53 13.33 -37.16
CA ASP A 107 -6.92 13.11 -38.57
C ASP A 107 -6.80 14.39 -39.41
N ASN A 108 -6.92 15.56 -38.77
CA ASN A 108 -6.76 16.87 -39.41
C ASN A 108 -5.31 17.37 -39.42
N MET A 109 -4.36 16.63 -38.85
CA MET A 109 -2.94 16.97 -38.90
C MET A 109 -2.31 16.56 -40.24
N SER A 110 -1.18 17.19 -40.59
CA SER A 110 -0.41 16.76 -41.76
C SER A 110 0.04 15.30 -41.59
N PRO A 111 0.08 14.50 -42.68
CA PRO A 111 0.51 13.10 -42.61
C PRO A 111 1.89 12.89 -41.98
N ASP A 112 2.80 13.87 -42.08
CA ASP A 112 4.16 13.82 -41.54
C ASP A 112 4.27 14.34 -40.08
N SER A 113 3.15 14.72 -39.44
CA SER A 113 3.19 15.31 -38.10
C SER A 113 3.40 14.24 -37.02
N THR A 114 4.46 14.39 -36.22
CA THR A 114 4.76 13.52 -35.08
C THR A 114 4.18 14.03 -33.75
N GLU A 115 3.49 15.18 -33.76
CA GLU A 115 2.92 15.82 -32.56
C GLU A 115 1.52 15.31 -32.20
N ILE A 116 1.37 13.99 -32.08
CA ILE A 116 0.08 13.35 -31.73
C ILE A 116 -0.33 13.54 -30.25
N PHE A 117 0.55 14.11 -29.42
CA PHE A 117 0.33 14.31 -27.99
C PHE A 117 0.10 15.78 -27.64
N TYR A 118 -0.71 16.04 -26.61
CA TYR A 118 -0.78 17.38 -26.02
C TYR A 118 0.55 17.76 -25.35
N SER A 119 0.93 19.02 -25.50
CA SER A 119 2.11 19.57 -24.82
C SER A 119 1.99 19.44 -23.29
N ASN A 120 3.06 19.03 -22.64
CA ASN A 120 3.19 18.92 -21.19
C ASN A 120 4.15 19.99 -20.61
N LEU A 121 4.39 19.91 -19.30
CA LEU A 121 5.26 20.85 -18.59
C LEU A 121 6.72 20.79 -19.08
N ILE A 122 7.23 19.60 -19.42
CA ILE A 122 8.59 19.41 -19.91
C ILE A 122 8.74 20.05 -21.30
N ASP A 123 7.74 19.90 -22.16
CA ASP A 123 7.73 20.55 -23.47
C ASP A 123 7.76 22.09 -23.33
N ASP A 124 7.16 22.65 -22.28
CA ASP A 124 7.20 24.09 -22.02
C ASP A 124 8.55 24.53 -21.44
N TYR A 125 9.16 23.68 -20.60
CA TYR A 125 10.52 23.87 -20.11
C TYR A 125 11.53 23.90 -21.26
N HIS A 126 11.42 23.01 -22.24
CA HIS A 126 12.27 23.00 -23.44
C HIS A 126 12.05 24.25 -24.31
N ARG A 127 10.84 24.81 -24.31
CA ARG A 127 10.48 26.04 -25.04
C ARG A 127 10.65 27.33 -24.24
N ARG A 128 11.26 27.27 -23.05
CA ARG A 128 11.45 28.44 -22.17
C ARG A 128 12.21 29.58 -22.89
N PRO A 129 12.01 30.85 -22.53
CA PRO A 129 12.76 31.96 -23.11
C PRO A 129 14.22 31.97 -22.63
N TYR A 130 15.10 32.59 -23.43
CA TYR A 130 16.54 32.64 -23.16
C TYR A 130 16.91 33.36 -21.85
N CYS A 131 16.04 34.22 -21.31
CA CYS A 131 16.28 34.89 -20.03
C CYS A 131 16.30 33.93 -18.82
N ILE A 132 15.84 32.68 -18.99
CA ILE A 132 15.90 31.62 -17.98
C ILE A 132 16.56 30.36 -18.55
N GLU A 133 17.62 30.52 -19.37
CA GLU A 133 18.32 29.40 -20.00
C GLU A 133 18.88 28.42 -18.96
N ASP A 134 19.55 28.95 -17.93
CA ASP A 134 20.31 28.16 -16.96
C ASP A 134 19.46 27.50 -15.87
N ILE A 135 18.13 27.57 -15.98
CA ILE A 135 17.24 26.95 -14.99
C ILE A 135 17.12 25.44 -15.25
N CYS A 136 17.23 24.63 -14.19
CA CYS A 136 16.94 23.21 -14.26
C CYS A 136 15.42 22.94 -14.29
N LEU A 137 15.01 21.75 -14.73
CA LEU A 137 13.59 21.39 -14.83
C LEU A 137 12.88 21.41 -13.47
N PHE A 138 13.55 20.97 -12.40
CA PHE A 138 12.99 20.99 -11.04
C PHE A 138 12.65 22.42 -10.60
N ARG A 139 13.61 23.34 -10.74
CA ARG A 139 13.44 24.75 -10.37
C ARG A 139 12.43 25.46 -11.25
N TYR A 140 12.42 25.16 -12.54
CA TYR A 140 11.38 25.66 -13.45
C TYR A 140 9.99 25.26 -12.98
N THR A 141 9.80 23.99 -12.63
CA THR A 141 8.52 23.46 -12.15
C THR A 141 8.09 24.11 -10.82
N GLN A 142 9.06 24.34 -9.93
CA GLN A 142 8.85 24.99 -8.65
C GLN A 142 8.45 26.46 -8.78
N CYS A 143 9.03 27.19 -9.73
CA CYS A 143 8.91 28.64 -9.82
C CYS A 143 7.91 29.12 -10.88
N TYR A 144 7.61 28.33 -11.92
CA TYR A 144 6.80 28.76 -13.06
C TYR A 144 5.55 27.92 -13.25
N LYS A 145 4.52 28.52 -13.87
CA LYS A 145 3.32 27.83 -14.33
C LYS A 145 2.80 28.39 -15.64
N ARG A 146 2.05 27.58 -16.37
CA ARG A 146 1.28 28.03 -17.54
C ARG A 146 0.37 29.20 -17.17
N HIS A 147 0.29 30.16 -18.07
CA HIS A 147 -0.63 31.27 -18.02
C HIS A 147 -1.30 31.40 -19.39
N TYR A 148 -2.64 31.41 -19.38
CA TYR A 148 -3.44 31.41 -20.59
C TYR A 148 -3.91 32.82 -21.00
N ASP A 149 -3.83 33.81 -20.10
CA ASP A 149 -4.26 35.18 -20.39
C ASP A 149 -3.13 36.01 -21.02
N LYS A 150 -3.50 37.05 -21.78
CA LYS A 150 -2.55 37.93 -22.47
C LYS A 150 -1.76 38.80 -21.46
N ILE A 151 -0.45 38.86 -21.71
CA ILE A 151 0.62 39.72 -21.18
C ILE A 151 0.24 40.57 -19.95
N THR A 152 0.45 40.01 -18.76
CA THR A 152 0.59 40.78 -17.51
C THR A 152 2.07 41.04 -17.22
N LYS A 153 2.39 42.01 -16.34
CA LYS A 153 3.77 42.49 -16.06
C LYS A 153 4.82 41.42 -15.69
N ASN A 154 4.43 40.17 -15.41
CA ASN A 154 5.30 39.07 -14.97
C ASN A 154 5.14 37.78 -15.80
N CYS A 155 4.69 37.89 -17.05
CA CYS A 155 4.53 36.76 -17.96
C CYS A 155 5.63 36.71 -19.01
N LEU A 156 6.16 35.51 -19.25
CA LEU A 156 7.16 35.25 -20.27
C LEU A 156 6.55 34.39 -21.39
N LYS A 157 6.80 34.75 -22.65
CA LYS A 157 6.34 33.98 -23.82
C LYS A 157 7.27 32.80 -24.10
N LEU A 158 6.70 31.64 -24.42
CA LEU A 158 7.46 30.48 -24.89
C LEU A 158 7.93 30.68 -26.34
N LEU A 159 9.12 30.19 -26.68
CA LEU A 159 9.80 30.53 -27.94
C LEU A 159 9.09 30.00 -29.19
N THR A 160 8.50 28.79 -29.14
CA THR A 160 7.97 28.09 -30.33
C THR A 160 6.45 27.90 -30.30
N CYS A 161 5.74 28.56 -29.39
CA CYS A 161 4.28 28.48 -29.34
C CYS A 161 3.67 29.73 -28.70
N ASP A 162 2.41 30.03 -29.03
CA ASP A 162 1.68 31.16 -28.47
C ASP A 162 1.09 30.84 -27.08
N ARG A 163 1.97 30.48 -26.15
CA ARG A 163 1.66 30.20 -24.75
C ARG A 163 2.61 30.94 -23.85
N TYR A 164 2.14 31.27 -22.65
CA TYR A 164 2.87 32.06 -21.69
C TYR A 164 3.10 31.28 -20.40
N ILE A 165 4.17 31.63 -19.70
CA ILE A 165 4.45 31.17 -18.35
C ILE A 165 4.52 32.38 -17.42
N ARG A 166 4.17 32.18 -16.16
CA ARG A 166 4.31 33.20 -15.13
C ARG A 166 5.01 32.65 -13.92
N MET A 167 5.73 33.51 -13.21
CA MET A 167 6.32 33.18 -11.93
C MET A 167 5.22 32.96 -10.88
N ARG A 168 5.42 31.97 -10.01
CA ARG A 168 4.53 31.65 -8.89
C ARG A 168 4.86 32.58 -7.72
N LEU A 169 3.83 33.11 -7.06
CA LEU A 169 3.99 33.91 -5.83
C LEU A 169 4.55 33.06 -4.68
N ARG A 170 4.11 31.81 -4.60
CA ARG A 170 4.65 30.79 -3.70
C ARG A 170 5.12 29.62 -4.53
N GLU A 171 6.35 29.21 -4.29
CA GLU A 171 6.96 28.06 -4.96
C GLU A 171 6.09 26.81 -4.80
N ALA A 172 5.91 26.03 -5.87
CA ALA A 172 5.18 24.77 -5.80
C ALA A 172 6.00 23.71 -5.03
N VAL A 173 5.31 22.75 -4.44
CA VAL A 173 5.95 21.53 -3.92
C VAL A 173 6.09 20.56 -5.08
N VAL A 174 7.32 20.33 -5.53
CA VAL A 174 7.60 19.41 -6.64
C VAL A 174 7.84 18.01 -6.07
N ARG A 175 6.99 17.06 -6.46
CA ARG A 175 7.13 15.66 -6.10
C ARG A 175 7.62 14.89 -7.31
N VAL A 176 8.66 14.09 -7.10
CA VAL A 176 9.28 13.30 -8.16
C VAL A 176 9.43 11.87 -7.69
N HIS A 177 9.05 10.93 -8.55
CA HIS A 177 9.39 9.52 -8.37
C HIS A 177 10.67 9.22 -9.15
N LEU A 178 11.77 9.05 -8.42
CA LEU A 178 13.02 8.57 -9.00
C LEU A 178 12.96 7.05 -9.13
N ALA A 179 13.60 6.53 -10.18
CA ALA A 179 13.79 5.09 -10.35
C ALA A 179 14.67 4.51 -9.23
N GLN A 180 14.76 3.18 -9.17
CA GLN A 180 15.57 2.50 -8.16
C GLN A 180 17.01 3.03 -8.16
N PHE A 181 17.55 3.28 -6.96
CA PHE A 181 18.89 3.82 -6.77
C PHE A 181 19.94 3.07 -7.61
N ASN A 182 20.83 3.81 -8.24
CA ASN A 182 21.95 3.31 -9.05
C ASN A 182 21.58 2.58 -10.38
N THR A 183 20.34 2.72 -10.84
CA THR A 183 19.93 2.31 -12.19
C THR A 183 20.16 3.41 -13.23
N ASP A 184 20.20 3.07 -14.52
CA ASP A 184 20.36 4.05 -15.59
C ASP A 184 19.22 5.08 -15.61
N ASP A 185 17.98 4.63 -15.35
CA ASP A 185 16.82 5.52 -15.22
C ASP A 185 16.96 6.48 -14.03
N TYR A 186 17.62 6.05 -12.94
CA TYR A 186 17.87 6.90 -11.78
C TYR A 186 18.84 8.03 -12.13
N PHE A 187 19.98 7.70 -12.76
CA PHE A 187 20.93 8.71 -13.22
C PHE A 187 20.35 9.62 -14.29
N TYR A 188 19.57 9.07 -15.21
CA TYR A 188 18.83 9.83 -16.23
C TYR A 188 17.92 10.86 -15.55
N GLY A 189 17.12 10.41 -14.59
CA GLY A 189 16.19 11.26 -13.86
C GLY A 189 16.88 12.38 -13.09
N LEU A 190 18.03 12.12 -12.45
CA LEU A 190 18.80 13.16 -11.78
C LEU A 190 19.31 14.23 -12.75
N ILE A 191 19.88 13.83 -13.89
CA ILE A 191 20.31 14.79 -14.92
C ILE A 191 19.09 15.57 -15.43
N GLN A 192 18.00 14.89 -15.79
CA GLN A 192 16.78 15.54 -16.29
C GLN A 192 16.25 16.59 -15.31
N LEU A 193 16.28 16.33 -14.00
CA LEU A 193 15.74 17.25 -13.01
C LEU A 193 16.65 18.43 -12.71
N TYR A 194 17.95 18.19 -12.56
CA TYR A 194 18.87 19.14 -11.93
C TYR A 194 19.90 19.75 -12.88
N TYR A 195 20.02 19.24 -14.11
CA TYR A 195 20.86 19.82 -15.14
C TYR A 195 20.01 20.65 -16.13
N PRO A 196 20.40 21.91 -16.42
CA PRO A 196 19.74 22.73 -17.44
C PRO A 196 19.86 22.08 -18.83
N HIS A 197 18.73 21.89 -19.53
CA HIS A 197 18.71 21.25 -20.84
C HIS A 197 17.56 21.76 -21.73
N ARG A 198 17.71 21.67 -23.06
CA ARG A 198 16.71 22.12 -24.06
C ARG A 198 16.03 20.97 -24.77
N SER A 199 16.62 19.78 -24.73
CA SER A 199 16.12 18.58 -25.38
C SER A 199 16.49 17.33 -24.59
N PHE A 200 15.79 16.22 -24.85
CA PHE A 200 16.16 14.94 -24.23
C PHE A 200 17.51 14.40 -24.72
N SER A 201 17.97 14.80 -25.91
CA SER A 201 19.32 14.48 -26.40
C SER A 201 20.42 15.12 -25.57
N ASP A 202 20.18 16.30 -24.99
CA ASP A 202 21.17 17.01 -24.16
C ASP A 202 21.46 16.27 -22.84
N ILE A 203 20.57 15.37 -22.41
CA ILE A 203 20.70 14.65 -21.13
C ILE A 203 21.90 13.69 -21.19
N ILE A 204 22.02 12.91 -22.27
CA ILE A 204 23.19 12.04 -22.50
C ILE A 204 24.29 12.85 -23.23
N GLY A 205 23.91 13.73 -24.16
CA GLY A 205 24.85 14.53 -24.94
C GLY A 205 25.71 13.64 -25.85
N SER A 206 27.02 13.90 -25.88
CA SER A 206 28.01 13.12 -26.64
C SER A 206 28.52 11.86 -25.93
N GLU A 207 28.00 11.55 -24.75
CA GLU A 207 28.50 10.44 -23.93
C GLU A 207 27.93 9.09 -24.38
N LYS A 208 28.69 8.02 -24.10
CA LYS A 208 28.30 6.65 -24.48
C LYS A 208 27.20 6.06 -23.60
N ASP A 209 27.19 6.43 -22.32
CA ASP A 209 26.22 5.94 -21.34
C ASP A 209 25.77 7.06 -20.37
N VAL A 210 24.64 6.80 -19.70
CA VAL A 210 23.99 7.75 -18.79
C VAL A 210 24.82 8.00 -17.53
N LYS A 211 25.55 7.00 -17.05
CA LYS A 211 26.36 7.11 -15.82
C LYS A 211 27.54 8.04 -16.01
N LEU A 212 28.22 7.96 -17.15
CA LEU A 212 29.30 8.84 -17.52
C LEU A 212 28.79 10.28 -17.73
N ALA A 213 27.64 10.44 -18.38
CA ALA A 213 26.98 11.72 -18.50
C ALA A 213 26.66 12.34 -17.13
N PHE A 214 26.17 11.53 -16.18
CA PHE A 214 25.93 11.96 -14.80
C PHE A 214 27.21 12.44 -14.11
N LEU A 215 28.28 11.62 -14.14
CA LEU A 215 29.54 11.95 -13.47
C LEU A 215 30.13 13.27 -13.97
N LYS A 216 30.04 13.54 -15.28
CA LYS A 216 30.52 14.78 -15.89
C LYS A 216 29.65 16.00 -15.56
N LYS A 217 28.32 15.81 -15.46
CA LYS A 217 27.36 16.92 -15.27
C LYS A 217 27.04 17.20 -13.80
N ASN A 218 27.37 16.30 -12.88
CA ASN A 218 27.01 16.42 -11.46
C ASN A 218 27.50 17.73 -10.83
N SER A 219 28.67 18.24 -11.22
CA SER A 219 29.18 19.53 -10.74
C SER A 219 28.39 20.75 -11.24
N LEU A 220 27.59 20.57 -12.28
CA LEU A 220 26.75 21.61 -12.90
C LEU A 220 25.29 21.50 -12.43
N PHE A 221 24.99 20.63 -11.47
CA PHE A 221 23.64 20.46 -10.97
C PHE A 221 23.23 21.62 -10.09
N ASP A 222 21.93 21.94 -10.11
CA ASP A 222 21.32 22.74 -9.07
C ASP A 222 21.28 21.94 -7.75
N HIS A 223 22.36 22.06 -6.97
CA HIS A 223 22.49 21.40 -5.67
C HIS A 223 21.48 21.93 -4.62
N GLN A 224 20.93 23.14 -4.80
CA GLN A 224 19.88 23.66 -3.93
C GLN A 224 18.55 22.94 -4.21
N GLY A 225 18.21 22.76 -5.48
CA GLY A 225 17.09 21.90 -5.90
C GLY A 225 17.23 20.46 -5.39
N LEU A 226 18.42 19.87 -5.53
CA LEU A 226 18.71 18.52 -5.07
C LEU A 226 18.51 18.36 -3.55
N ARG A 227 19.04 19.29 -2.74
CA ARG A 227 18.85 19.30 -1.27
C ARG A 227 17.38 19.42 -0.88
N ASN A 228 16.59 20.24 -1.60
CA ASN A 228 15.16 20.42 -1.33
C ASN A 228 14.34 19.15 -1.64
N CYS A 229 14.71 18.43 -2.69
CA CYS A 229 14.12 17.13 -2.99
C CYS A 229 14.37 16.12 -1.85
N HIS A 230 15.62 15.99 -1.40
CA HIS A 230 15.96 15.10 -0.28
C HIS A 230 15.22 15.46 1.02
N ARG A 231 15.05 16.76 1.31
CA ARG A 231 14.24 17.21 2.46
C ARG A 231 12.77 16.82 2.32
N THR A 232 12.20 16.94 1.13
CA THR A 232 10.79 16.56 0.87
C THR A 232 10.59 15.06 1.08
N GLU A 233 11.52 14.24 0.59
CA GLU A 233 11.50 12.79 0.80
C GLU A 233 11.68 12.41 2.27
N SER A 234 12.59 13.07 3.00
CA SER A 234 12.76 12.88 4.44
C SER A 234 11.51 13.26 5.24
N ILE A 235 10.85 14.38 4.89
CA ILE A 235 9.59 14.80 5.53
C ILE A 235 8.47 13.80 5.23
N GLU A 236 8.35 13.31 3.99
CA GLU A 236 7.37 12.28 3.66
C GLU A 236 7.63 10.97 4.42
N ASN A 237 8.89 10.58 4.54
CA ASN A 237 9.28 9.40 5.32
C ASN A 237 8.99 9.61 6.81
N ALA A 238 9.19 10.82 7.35
CA ALA A 238 8.82 11.18 8.71
C ALA A 238 7.29 11.19 8.91
N ILE A 239 6.51 11.73 7.98
CA ILE A 239 5.04 11.71 8.03
C ILE A 239 4.53 10.26 7.95
N LYS A 240 5.09 9.44 7.06
CA LYS A 240 4.78 8.00 6.99
C LYS A 240 5.18 7.31 8.28
N ALA A 241 6.32 7.64 8.87
CA ALA A 241 6.75 7.10 10.16
C ALA A 241 5.79 7.52 11.30
N ILE A 242 5.35 8.78 11.34
CA ILE A 242 4.35 9.28 12.29
C ILE A 242 2.99 8.59 12.08
N GLN A 243 2.61 8.31 10.84
CA GLN A 243 1.39 7.55 10.53
C GLN A 243 1.50 6.04 10.86
N LEU A 244 2.72 5.51 10.91
CA LEU A 244 3.01 4.10 11.22
C LEU A 244 3.24 3.87 12.71
N CYS A 245 3.79 4.87 13.42
CA CYS A 245 3.72 4.94 14.86
C CYS A 245 2.25 5.17 15.21
N GLN A 246 1.59 4.15 15.75
CA GLN A 246 0.38 4.37 16.53
C GLN A 246 0.78 5.37 17.61
N LEU A 247 0.40 6.64 17.43
CA LEU A 247 0.43 7.59 18.53
C LEU A 247 -0.36 6.92 19.66
N PRO A 248 0.16 6.90 20.90
CA PRO A 248 -0.68 6.60 22.05
C PRO A 248 -1.93 7.46 21.92
N ASP A 249 -3.09 6.90 22.28
CA ASP A 249 -4.33 7.65 22.36
C ASP A 249 -4.03 9.04 22.95
N PHE A 250 -4.35 10.10 22.20
CA PHE A 250 -4.37 11.46 22.72
C PHE A 250 -5.55 11.60 23.68
N CYS A 251 -5.52 10.83 24.75
CA CYS A 251 -6.33 10.96 25.94
C CYS A 251 -5.32 11.21 27.05
N ASP A 252 -5.29 12.43 27.57
CA ASP A 252 -4.41 12.95 28.63
C ASP A 252 -3.26 13.86 28.14
N ILE A 253 -3.62 14.94 27.45
CA ILE A 253 -2.95 16.22 27.69
C ILE A 253 -3.86 17.01 28.61
N GLN A 254 -3.50 17.10 29.89
CA GLN A 254 -4.06 18.12 30.76
C GLN A 254 -3.82 19.49 30.12
N PRO A 255 -4.79 20.41 30.14
CA PRO A 255 -4.60 21.75 29.60
C PRO A 255 -3.52 22.44 30.44
N HIS A 256 -2.27 22.40 29.99
CA HIS A 256 -1.26 23.30 30.48
C HIS A 256 -1.63 24.68 29.98
N SER A 257 -2.18 25.43 30.93
CA SER A 257 -2.36 26.88 30.92
C SER A 257 -1.15 27.59 30.30
N HIS A 258 -1.44 28.52 29.39
CA HIS A 258 -0.53 29.56 28.87
C HIS A 258 0.64 29.06 28.02
N ILE A 259 0.39 28.94 26.70
CA ILE A 259 1.38 29.33 25.69
C ILE A 259 0.64 30.24 24.69
N ASP A 260 1.18 31.45 24.57
CA ASP A 260 0.49 32.63 24.07
C ASP A 260 0.03 32.56 22.61
N ALA A 261 -1.18 33.08 22.41
CA ALA A 261 -1.68 33.51 21.12
C ALA A 261 -0.85 34.71 20.61
N GLN A 262 0.27 34.45 19.93
CA GLN A 262 1.06 35.50 19.28
C GLN A 262 1.40 35.25 17.80
N PHE A 263 0.77 34.27 17.13
CA PHE A 263 0.94 34.10 15.67
C PHE A 263 -0.29 34.48 14.82
N ALA A 264 -1.27 35.17 15.41
CA ALA A 264 -2.46 35.66 14.71
C ALA A 264 -2.43 37.16 14.33
N HIS A 265 -1.34 37.87 14.63
CA HIS A 265 -1.16 39.27 14.24
C HIS A 265 0.14 39.43 13.47
N ASP A 266 0.12 39.07 12.20
CA ASP A 266 1.06 39.61 11.19
C ASP A 266 0.36 39.63 9.82
N MET A 267 -0.71 40.42 9.79
CA MET A 267 -1.33 40.98 8.58
C MET A 267 -1.49 42.49 8.82
N SER A 268 -0.37 43.22 8.93
CA SER A 268 -0.34 44.68 8.78
C SER A 268 1.11 45.19 8.68
N ASP A 269 1.47 45.66 7.49
CA ASP A 269 2.34 46.78 7.11
C ASP A 269 3.55 47.25 7.96
N ASN A 270 4.69 47.35 7.25
CA ASN A 270 5.71 48.43 7.23
C ASN A 270 6.28 49.00 8.56
N THR A 271 7.59 48.83 8.81
CA THR A 271 8.64 49.90 8.77
C THR A 271 9.98 49.47 9.39
N ALA A 272 11.05 49.91 8.72
CA ALA A 272 12.41 50.27 9.13
C ALA A 272 13.09 49.79 10.45
N GLU A 273 14.33 49.34 10.22
CA GLU A 273 15.59 49.69 10.91
C GLU A 273 16.00 49.12 12.28
N HIS A 274 17.31 48.75 12.30
CA HIS A 274 18.25 48.55 13.43
C HIS A 274 17.89 47.45 14.45
N GLY A 275 18.79 46.60 14.95
CA GLY A 275 20.24 46.49 14.90
C GLY A 275 20.68 45.61 16.08
N LEU A 276 21.81 44.92 15.92
CA LEU A 276 22.74 44.50 16.98
C LEU A 276 22.36 43.39 18.00
N ASN A 277 23.12 42.30 17.84
CA ASN A 277 24.03 41.69 18.82
C ASN A 277 23.54 40.79 19.97
N ASN A 278 24.17 39.60 19.94
CA ASN A 278 24.99 38.98 21.01
C ASN A 278 24.39 37.89 21.91
N ASN A 279 24.93 36.69 21.64
CA ASN A 279 25.79 35.89 22.53
C ASN A 279 25.20 34.68 23.27
N HIS A 280 25.85 33.54 22.96
CA HIS A 280 26.21 32.38 23.79
C HIS A 280 25.07 31.55 24.40
N SER A 281 25.12 30.21 24.38
CA SER A 281 26.24 29.37 24.78
C SER A 281 26.34 28.02 24.06
N VAL A 282 27.60 27.64 23.86
CA VAL A 282 28.19 26.33 23.53
C VAL A 282 27.73 25.22 24.48
N CYS A 283 27.60 23.99 23.96
CA CYS A 283 28.19 22.78 24.57
C CYS A 283 28.26 21.65 23.52
N GLU A 284 29.49 21.35 23.12
CA GLU A 284 29.93 20.18 22.37
C GLU A 284 29.78 18.89 23.20
N ASN A 285 29.53 17.77 22.52
CA ASN A 285 30.39 16.59 22.63
C ASN A 285 29.96 15.54 21.59
N ASP A 286 30.68 15.52 20.48
CA ASP A 286 30.80 14.37 19.58
C ASP A 286 31.84 13.40 20.14
N ASN A 287 31.52 12.10 20.09
CA ASN A 287 32.40 11.01 19.61
C ASN A 287 31.85 9.66 20.09
N ILE A 288 31.50 8.78 19.15
CA ILE A 288 31.93 7.37 19.09
C ILE A 288 31.49 6.81 17.73
N LEU A 289 32.47 6.40 16.92
CA LEU A 289 32.33 5.65 15.66
C LEU A 289 31.93 4.18 15.93
N PRO A 290 31.39 3.48 14.91
CA PRO A 290 30.69 2.21 15.06
C PRO A 290 31.64 1.02 15.00
N SER A 291 31.50 0.08 15.93
CA SER A 291 32.11 -1.25 15.80
C SER A 291 31.08 -2.34 16.09
N GLN A 292 31.17 -3.41 15.30
CA GLN A 292 30.53 -4.71 15.44
C GLN A 292 29.12 -4.87 14.84
N ILE A 293 29.12 -5.03 13.52
CA ILE A 293 28.14 -5.85 12.80
C ILE A 293 28.32 -7.29 13.29
N HIS A 294 27.39 -7.79 14.10
CA HIS A 294 27.26 -9.21 14.35
C HIS A 294 26.52 -9.86 13.18
N GLU A 295 27.25 -10.62 12.38
CA GLU A 295 26.69 -11.65 11.50
C GLU A 295 25.82 -12.60 12.34
N TYR A 296 24.52 -12.59 12.10
CA TYR A 296 23.64 -13.66 12.57
C TYR A 296 23.91 -14.91 11.74
N ASN A 297 24.81 -15.75 12.25
CA ASN A 297 25.01 -17.12 11.79
C ASN A 297 23.70 -17.92 11.88
N VAL A 298 23.32 -18.52 10.76
CA VAL A 298 22.29 -19.54 10.64
C VAL A 298 22.74 -20.76 11.46
N CYS A 299 22.07 -21.01 12.58
CA CYS A 299 22.28 -22.24 13.35
C CYS A 299 21.35 -23.34 12.82
N HIS A 300 21.95 -24.42 12.32
CA HIS A 300 21.30 -25.72 12.16
C HIS A 300 20.85 -26.22 13.55
N GLN A 301 19.56 -26.49 13.75
CA GLN A 301 19.08 -27.24 14.92
C GLN A 301 18.04 -28.29 14.53
N ASP A 302 18.48 -29.54 14.72
CA ASP A 302 17.82 -30.80 15.10
C ASP A 302 16.44 -31.20 14.54
N ASP A 303 16.45 -32.23 13.69
CA ASP A 303 15.30 -32.96 13.11
C ASP A 303 14.42 -33.71 14.14
N THR A 304 14.80 -33.75 15.42
CA THR A 304 14.10 -34.48 16.48
C THR A 304 12.90 -33.72 17.05
N GLU A 305 12.84 -32.40 16.95
CA GLU A 305 11.72 -31.60 17.47
C GLU A 305 10.46 -31.72 16.58
N TRP A 306 10.65 -31.92 15.27
CA TRP A 306 9.57 -32.09 14.29
C TRP A 306 8.79 -33.40 14.44
N HIS A 307 9.43 -34.47 14.93
CA HIS A 307 8.77 -35.76 15.14
C HIS A 307 7.69 -35.71 16.24
N ASN A 308 7.82 -34.82 17.24
CA ASN A 308 6.84 -34.68 18.31
C ASN A 308 5.57 -33.92 17.88
N LEU A 309 5.59 -33.20 16.75
CA LEU A 309 4.43 -32.48 16.17
C LEU A 309 3.50 -33.37 15.35
N LEU A 310 3.94 -34.58 14.98
CA LEU A 310 3.17 -35.54 14.18
C LEU A 310 2.23 -36.42 15.02
N ILE A 311 2.35 -36.39 16.35
CA ILE A 311 1.48 -37.15 17.25
C ILE A 311 0.16 -36.40 17.38
N GLY A 312 -0.92 -36.99 16.86
CA GLY A 312 -2.27 -36.50 17.11
C GLY A 312 -2.54 -36.39 18.62
N CYS A 313 -3.17 -35.30 19.10
CA CYS A 313 -3.69 -35.22 20.47
C CYS A 313 -4.55 -36.44 20.76
N CYS A 314 -4.44 -36.95 21.98
CA CYS A 314 -5.25 -38.09 22.38
C CYS A 314 -6.75 -37.73 22.35
N PRO A 315 -7.66 -38.70 22.19
CA PRO A 315 -9.10 -38.43 22.13
C PRO A 315 -9.63 -37.60 23.30
N ASN A 316 -9.05 -37.77 24.50
CA ASN A 316 -9.43 -37.03 25.71
C ASN A 316 -9.02 -35.55 25.64
N GLU A 317 -7.83 -35.25 25.11
CA GLU A 317 -7.36 -33.88 24.88
C GLU A 317 -8.20 -33.18 23.81
N MET A 318 -8.52 -33.89 22.72
CA MET A 318 -9.39 -33.40 21.66
C MET A 318 -10.79 -33.06 22.18
N GLN A 319 -11.37 -33.91 23.02
CA GLN A 319 -12.67 -33.65 23.64
C GLN A 319 -12.60 -32.42 24.57
N SER A 320 -11.56 -32.31 25.39
CA SER A 320 -11.33 -31.15 26.26
C SER A 320 -11.21 -29.84 25.47
N MET A 321 -10.53 -29.85 24.33
CA MET A 321 -10.46 -28.70 23.44
C MET A 321 -11.83 -28.36 22.83
N TYR A 322 -12.57 -29.38 22.37
CA TYR A 322 -13.90 -29.20 21.78
C TYR A 322 -14.90 -28.60 22.79
N ASP A 323 -14.84 -29.02 24.04
CA ASP A 323 -15.75 -28.53 25.09
C ASP A 323 -15.53 -27.04 25.38
N LYS A 324 -14.28 -26.56 25.23
CA LYS A 324 -13.90 -25.14 25.38
C LYS A 324 -14.31 -24.26 24.19
N LEU A 325 -14.69 -24.84 23.05
CA LEU A 325 -15.12 -24.05 21.88
C LEU A 325 -16.43 -23.33 22.14
N THR A 326 -16.51 -22.08 21.71
CA THR A 326 -17.75 -21.29 21.71
C THR A 326 -18.76 -21.85 20.70
N LYS A 327 -20.02 -21.40 20.78
CA LYS A 327 -21.08 -21.82 19.84
C LYS A 327 -20.69 -21.54 18.39
N ASP A 328 -20.14 -20.35 18.11
CA ASP A 328 -19.74 -19.96 16.75
C ASP A 328 -18.52 -20.75 16.26
N GLN A 329 -17.55 -21.01 17.14
CA GLN A 329 -16.41 -21.88 16.83
C GLN A 329 -16.84 -23.31 16.50
N LYS A 330 -17.84 -23.86 17.23
CA LYS A 330 -18.42 -25.17 16.94
C LYS A 330 -19.15 -25.21 15.59
N LEU A 331 -19.80 -24.12 15.19
CA LEU A 331 -20.42 -24.00 13.86
C LEU A 331 -19.36 -24.01 12.74
N VAL A 332 -18.27 -23.26 12.90
CA VAL A 332 -17.14 -23.27 11.96
C VAL A 332 -16.58 -24.69 11.82
N PHE A 333 -16.35 -25.36 12.95
CA PHE A 333 -15.87 -26.74 12.98
C PHE A 333 -16.82 -27.70 12.27
N LYS A 334 -18.12 -27.65 12.56
CA LYS A 334 -19.12 -28.51 11.91
C LYS A 334 -19.11 -28.35 10.39
N TYR A 335 -18.99 -27.11 9.91
CA TYR A 335 -18.91 -26.84 8.48
C TYR A 335 -17.63 -27.42 7.87
N ILE A 336 -16.47 -27.08 8.42
CA ILE A 336 -15.16 -27.54 7.90
C ILE A 336 -15.06 -29.05 7.95
N SER A 337 -15.48 -29.70 9.05
CA SER A 337 -15.43 -31.15 9.19
C SER A 337 -16.33 -31.87 8.18
N THR A 338 -17.51 -31.32 7.90
CA THR A 338 -18.41 -31.86 6.86
C THR A 338 -17.74 -31.80 5.48
N GLN A 339 -17.18 -30.64 5.12
CA GLN A 339 -16.49 -30.44 3.84
C GLN A 339 -15.26 -31.34 3.71
N PHE A 340 -14.44 -31.40 4.75
CA PHE A 340 -13.22 -32.20 4.79
C PHE A 340 -13.50 -33.71 4.64
N ASN A 341 -14.58 -34.21 5.26
CA ASN A 341 -14.95 -35.62 5.19
C ASN A 341 -15.60 -36.02 3.85
N GLN A 342 -16.30 -35.10 3.18
CA GLN A 342 -17.00 -35.40 1.93
C GLN A 342 -16.07 -35.58 0.72
N LYS A 343 -14.84 -35.04 0.76
CA LYS A 343 -13.78 -35.21 -0.26
C LYS A 343 -14.19 -34.92 -1.72
N GLN A 344 -15.24 -34.14 -1.97
CA GLN A 344 -15.71 -33.86 -3.33
C GLN A 344 -14.89 -32.75 -4.02
N GLU A 345 -14.86 -31.56 -3.42
CA GLU A 345 -14.15 -30.39 -3.95
C GLU A 345 -13.32 -29.72 -2.85
N ALA A 346 -12.25 -29.04 -3.27
CA ALA A 346 -11.44 -28.25 -2.37
C ALA A 346 -12.25 -27.06 -1.82
N PHE A 347 -12.25 -26.87 -0.50
CA PHE A 347 -12.96 -25.76 0.13
C PHE A 347 -12.02 -24.59 0.45
N HIS A 348 -12.54 -23.37 0.33
CA HIS A 348 -11.84 -22.14 0.71
C HIS A 348 -12.69 -21.40 1.74
N VAL A 349 -12.15 -21.22 2.93
CA VAL A 349 -12.86 -20.59 4.06
C VAL A 349 -12.00 -19.49 4.64
N PHE A 350 -12.61 -18.33 4.91
CA PHE A 350 -11.99 -17.28 5.69
C PHE A 350 -12.64 -17.21 7.07
N ILE A 351 -11.83 -17.34 8.13
CA ILE A 351 -12.21 -17.22 9.52
C ILE A 351 -11.77 -15.85 10.02
N SER A 352 -12.74 -14.93 10.12
CA SER A 352 -12.54 -13.58 10.61
C SER A 352 -12.90 -13.46 12.09
N GLY A 353 -12.34 -12.48 12.78
CA GLY A 353 -12.75 -12.14 14.15
C GLY A 353 -11.78 -11.16 14.81
N GLY A 354 -12.24 -10.39 15.79
CA GLY A 354 -11.41 -9.39 16.48
C GLY A 354 -10.20 -9.96 17.22
N ALA A 355 -9.36 -9.10 17.79
CA ALA A 355 -8.31 -9.53 18.70
C ALA A 355 -8.91 -10.28 19.92
N GLY A 356 -8.25 -11.35 20.37
CA GLY A 356 -8.65 -12.08 21.58
C GLY A 356 -9.85 -13.03 21.47
N VAL A 357 -10.53 -13.14 20.32
CA VAL A 357 -11.74 -13.99 20.17
C VAL A 357 -11.46 -15.50 20.02
N GLY A 358 -10.22 -15.93 20.21
CA GLY A 358 -9.82 -17.34 20.13
C GLY A 358 -9.60 -17.91 18.71
N LYS A 359 -9.27 -17.07 17.72
CA LYS A 359 -8.96 -17.54 16.34
C LYS A 359 -7.84 -18.59 16.31
N SER A 360 -6.74 -18.32 17.00
CA SER A 360 -5.59 -19.24 17.08
C SER A 360 -5.96 -20.53 17.82
N PHE A 361 -6.81 -20.45 18.85
CA PHE A 361 -7.32 -21.64 19.55
C PHE A 361 -8.16 -22.54 18.62
N LEU A 362 -9.09 -21.95 17.87
CA LEU A 362 -9.87 -22.67 16.86
C LEU A 362 -8.96 -23.28 15.77
N THR A 363 -7.95 -22.54 15.33
CA THR A 363 -6.99 -23.01 14.32
C THR A 363 -6.22 -24.23 14.82
N SER A 364 -5.65 -24.16 16.04
CA SER A 364 -4.97 -25.28 16.67
C SER A 364 -5.88 -26.51 16.79
N PHE A 365 -7.15 -26.32 17.19
CA PHE A 365 -8.13 -27.41 17.25
C PHE A 365 -8.38 -28.03 15.88
N LEU A 366 -8.61 -27.22 14.84
CA LEU A 366 -8.87 -27.71 13.47
C LEU A 366 -7.68 -28.49 12.90
N VAL A 367 -6.47 -27.96 13.08
CA VAL A 367 -5.22 -28.62 12.65
C VAL A 367 -5.08 -29.96 13.36
N GLN A 368 -5.28 -29.98 14.68
CA GLN A 368 -5.16 -31.18 15.48
C GLN A 368 -6.19 -32.25 15.07
N TRP A 369 -7.44 -31.83 14.85
CA TRP A 369 -8.50 -32.68 14.33
C TRP A 369 -8.17 -33.26 12.95
N MET A 370 -7.77 -32.42 11.99
CA MET A 370 -7.39 -32.87 10.64
C MET A 370 -6.24 -33.86 10.66
N ARG A 371 -5.23 -33.64 11.52
CA ARG A 371 -4.14 -34.60 11.75
C ARG A 371 -4.68 -35.91 12.28
N THR A 372 -5.57 -35.93 13.28
CA THR A 372 -6.16 -37.20 13.77
C THR A 372 -6.96 -37.96 12.71
N CYS A 373 -7.65 -37.25 11.80
CA CYS A 373 -8.44 -37.87 10.74
C CYS A 373 -7.59 -38.47 9.60
N THR A 374 -6.32 -38.07 9.46
CA THR A 374 -5.46 -38.40 8.30
C THR A 374 -4.18 -39.14 8.68
N ALA A 375 -3.60 -38.85 9.86
CA ALA A 375 -2.38 -39.46 10.38
C ALA A 375 -2.52 -40.97 10.59
N TYR A 376 -3.75 -41.50 10.60
CA TYR A 376 -3.99 -42.94 10.63
C TYR A 376 -3.51 -43.68 9.36
N HIS A 377 -3.18 -42.98 8.27
CA HIS A 377 -2.90 -43.62 6.97
C HIS A 377 -1.54 -43.30 6.33
N SER A 378 -0.85 -42.19 6.65
CA SER A 378 0.20 -41.68 5.75
C SER A 378 1.51 -41.16 6.39
N GLY A 379 1.69 -41.22 7.71
CA GLY A 379 2.96 -40.88 8.39
C GLY A 379 3.50 -39.46 8.14
N SER A 380 2.67 -38.54 7.65
CA SER A 380 3.05 -37.18 7.25
C SER A 380 1.90 -36.21 7.50
N ASP A 381 2.24 -34.95 7.79
CA ASP A 381 1.25 -33.93 8.14
C ASP A 381 0.39 -33.55 6.92
N PRO A 382 -0.94 -33.72 6.96
CA PRO A 382 -1.82 -33.29 5.88
C PRO A 382 -1.96 -31.75 5.79
N VAL A 383 -1.53 -31.02 6.83
CA VAL A 383 -1.77 -29.59 6.97
C VAL A 383 -0.47 -28.82 6.88
N CYS A 384 -0.40 -27.87 5.95
CA CYS A 384 0.63 -26.85 5.94
C CYS A 384 0.13 -25.63 6.71
N LEU A 385 0.71 -25.34 7.87
CA LEU A 385 0.34 -24.20 8.70
C LEU A 385 1.34 -23.05 8.51
N CYS A 386 0.85 -21.93 8.01
CA CYS A 386 1.67 -20.80 7.59
C CYS A 386 1.21 -19.47 8.19
N ALA A 387 2.14 -18.52 8.31
CA ALA A 387 1.84 -17.11 8.59
C ALA A 387 2.80 -16.18 7.82
N PRO A 388 2.47 -14.89 7.62
CA PRO A 388 3.31 -13.97 6.87
C PRO A 388 4.61 -13.57 7.59
N THR A 389 4.62 -13.51 8.92
CA THR A 389 5.79 -13.11 9.72
C THR A 389 6.35 -14.26 10.54
N GLY A 390 7.64 -14.19 10.89
CA GLY A 390 8.30 -15.20 11.73
C GLY A 390 7.62 -15.38 13.08
N ILE A 391 7.32 -14.27 13.77
CA ILE A 391 6.66 -14.28 15.09
C ILE A 391 5.27 -14.92 15.01
N ALA A 392 4.44 -14.55 14.02
CA ALA A 392 3.12 -15.15 13.85
C ALA A 392 3.21 -16.66 13.55
N SER A 393 4.15 -17.07 12.70
CA SER A 393 4.34 -18.49 12.38
C SER A 393 4.80 -19.30 13.59
N TYR A 394 5.63 -18.71 14.45
CA TYR A 394 6.09 -19.33 15.69
C TYR A 394 4.93 -19.57 16.67
N HIS A 395 4.03 -18.59 16.84
CA HIS A 395 2.88 -18.73 17.75
C HIS A 395 1.92 -19.86 17.37
N ILE A 396 1.75 -20.12 16.07
CA ILE A 396 0.92 -21.23 15.58
C ILE A 396 1.70 -22.54 15.42
N LYS A 397 3.01 -22.57 15.76
CA LYS A 397 3.91 -23.72 15.51
C LYS A 397 3.93 -24.14 14.03
N GLY A 398 3.88 -23.16 13.14
CA GLY A 398 3.95 -23.32 11.70
C GLY A 398 5.25 -22.76 11.15
N MET A 399 5.22 -22.34 9.89
CA MET A 399 6.35 -21.68 9.23
C MET A 399 5.90 -20.45 8.45
N THR A 400 6.84 -19.65 7.95
CA THR A 400 6.45 -18.49 7.13
C THR A 400 5.95 -18.93 5.77
N ILE A 401 4.99 -18.21 5.17
CA ILE A 401 4.49 -18.47 3.81
C ILE A 401 5.66 -18.53 2.80
N HIS A 402 6.63 -17.62 2.95
CA HIS A 402 7.84 -17.58 2.12
C HIS A 402 8.68 -18.85 2.23
N SER A 403 8.87 -19.37 3.45
CA SER A 403 9.60 -20.62 3.69
C SER A 403 8.85 -21.85 3.17
N ALA A 404 7.54 -21.93 3.45
CA ALA A 404 6.68 -23.03 3.07
C ALA A 404 6.63 -23.22 1.55
N LEU A 405 6.46 -22.12 0.82
CA LEU A 405 6.24 -22.16 -0.62
C LEU A 405 7.49 -21.82 -1.42
N LYS A 406 8.64 -21.59 -0.76
CA LYS A 406 9.90 -21.11 -1.38
C LYS A 406 9.66 -19.86 -2.24
N LEU A 407 8.87 -18.93 -1.74
CA LEU A 407 8.63 -17.65 -2.42
C LEU A 407 9.84 -16.72 -2.17
N PRO A 408 10.30 -15.98 -3.19
CA PRO A 408 11.39 -15.03 -3.01
C PRO A 408 10.97 -13.92 -2.05
N VAL A 409 11.87 -13.55 -1.13
CA VAL A 409 11.72 -12.34 -0.32
C VAL A 409 12.25 -11.19 -1.17
N GLN A 410 11.35 -10.41 -1.77
CA GLN A 410 11.74 -9.28 -2.62
C GLN A 410 11.78 -7.99 -1.80
N HIS A 411 12.95 -7.34 -1.81
CA HIS A 411 13.14 -6.02 -1.23
C HIS A 411 13.00 -4.97 -2.33
N GLY A 412 11.92 -4.18 -2.33
CA GLY A 412 11.70 -3.14 -3.35
C GLY A 412 10.22 -2.93 -3.69
N TRP A 413 9.97 -2.18 -4.77
CA TRP A 413 8.63 -1.88 -5.29
C TRP A 413 8.18 -2.86 -6.39
N ASP A 414 9.12 -3.53 -7.06
CA ASP A 414 8.83 -4.57 -8.04
C ASP A 414 8.58 -5.91 -7.34
N THR A 415 7.32 -6.32 -7.34
CA THR A 415 6.92 -7.66 -6.93
C THR A 415 6.69 -8.52 -8.17
N THR A 416 7.73 -9.23 -8.60
CA THR A 416 7.63 -10.16 -9.74
C THR A 416 7.64 -11.60 -9.24
N TYR A 417 6.69 -12.41 -9.73
CA TYR A 417 6.70 -13.84 -9.41
C TYR A 417 7.93 -14.51 -10.04
N LEU A 418 8.73 -15.20 -9.23
CA LEU A 418 9.84 -16.00 -9.69
C LEU A 418 9.46 -17.49 -9.70
N GLU A 419 9.69 -18.16 -10.81
CA GLU A 419 9.56 -19.61 -10.91
C GLU A 419 10.71 -20.32 -10.17
N LEU A 420 10.45 -21.50 -9.62
CA LEU A 420 11.52 -22.31 -9.04
C LEU A 420 12.27 -23.05 -10.14
N GLY A 421 13.59 -23.17 -9.97
CA GLY A 421 14.37 -24.14 -10.72
C GLY A 421 13.87 -25.58 -10.50
N VAL A 422 14.12 -26.44 -11.48
CA VAL A 422 13.60 -27.83 -11.53
C VAL A 422 13.84 -28.61 -10.24
N LEU A 423 15.07 -28.55 -9.69
CA LEU A 423 15.44 -29.26 -8.47
C LEU A 423 14.67 -28.78 -7.23
N ALA A 424 14.55 -27.45 -7.07
CA ALA A 424 13.83 -26.86 -5.95
C ALA A 424 12.33 -27.16 -6.05
N MET A 425 11.77 -27.14 -7.26
CA MET A 425 10.38 -27.54 -7.52
C MET A 425 10.16 -29.02 -7.18
N GLN A 426 11.06 -29.92 -7.57
CA GLN A 426 10.95 -31.35 -7.22
C GLN A 426 11.02 -31.60 -5.71
N LYS A 427 11.89 -30.88 -4.99
CA LYS A 427 11.93 -30.92 -3.53
C LYS A 427 10.61 -30.47 -2.92
N LEU A 428 10.10 -29.32 -3.35
CA LEU A 428 8.84 -28.77 -2.85
C LEU A 428 7.63 -29.66 -3.20
N LYS A 429 7.62 -30.30 -4.37
CA LYS A 429 6.60 -31.30 -4.73
C LYS A 429 6.60 -32.48 -3.78
N ARG A 430 7.78 -32.99 -3.38
CA ARG A 430 7.90 -34.06 -2.38
C ARG A 430 7.32 -33.62 -1.03
N GLU A 431 7.68 -32.43 -0.56
CA GLU A 431 7.16 -31.85 0.69
C GLU A 431 5.62 -31.68 0.65
N PHE A 432 5.05 -31.28 -0.49
CA PHE A 432 3.61 -31.07 -0.68
C PHE A 432 2.81 -32.30 -1.17
N THR A 433 3.42 -33.49 -1.20
CA THR A 433 2.76 -34.71 -1.71
C THR A 433 1.53 -35.05 -0.88
N ASN A 434 1.70 -35.07 0.46
CA ASN A 434 0.66 -35.49 1.40
C ASN A 434 -0.09 -34.30 2.02
N ILE A 435 0.27 -33.08 1.65
CA ILE A 435 -0.42 -31.87 2.09
C ILE A 435 -1.71 -31.71 1.29
N HIS A 436 -2.82 -31.64 2.01
CA HIS A 436 -4.19 -31.48 1.50
C HIS A 436 -4.82 -30.15 1.91
N THR A 437 -4.39 -29.58 3.04
CA THR A 437 -4.93 -28.31 3.57
C THR A 437 -3.80 -27.32 3.81
N LEU A 438 -3.95 -26.10 3.31
CA LEU A 438 -3.11 -24.95 3.63
C LEU A 438 -3.88 -24.03 4.57
N VAL A 439 -3.30 -23.73 5.73
CA VAL A 439 -3.83 -22.75 6.68
C VAL A 439 -2.91 -21.55 6.68
N ILE A 440 -3.46 -20.35 6.49
CA ILE A 440 -2.72 -19.09 6.53
C ILE A 440 -3.30 -18.23 7.65
N ASP A 441 -2.57 -18.11 8.75
CA ASP A 441 -2.90 -17.17 9.83
C ASP A 441 -2.37 -15.77 9.53
N GLU A 442 -2.95 -14.76 10.17
CA GLU A 442 -2.68 -13.34 9.95
C GLU A 442 -2.79 -12.91 8.47
N ILE A 443 -3.84 -13.37 7.77
CA ILE A 443 -4.06 -13.08 6.35
C ILE A 443 -4.15 -11.57 6.02
N SER A 444 -4.42 -10.73 7.02
CA SER A 444 -4.42 -9.26 6.89
C SER A 444 -3.05 -8.70 6.47
N MET A 445 -1.95 -9.37 6.81
CA MET A 445 -0.62 -8.93 6.39
C MET A 445 -0.20 -9.47 5.01
N VAL A 446 -1.07 -10.21 4.32
CA VAL A 446 -0.80 -10.78 2.98
C VAL A 446 -1.45 -9.91 1.91
N SER A 447 -0.65 -9.41 0.96
CA SER A 447 -1.16 -8.59 -0.15
C SER A 447 -1.84 -9.42 -1.24
N SER A 448 -2.63 -8.77 -2.10
CA SER A 448 -3.25 -9.44 -3.28
C SER A 448 -2.18 -10.06 -4.19
N THR A 449 -1.05 -9.37 -4.37
CA THR A 449 0.10 -9.88 -5.13
C THR A 449 0.71 -11.13 -4.50
N GLN A 450 0.93 -11.12 -3.17
CA GLN A 450 1.43 -12.30 -2.46
C GLN A 450 0.45 -13.46 -2.53
N LEU A 451 -0.85 -13.21 -2.40
CA LEU A 451 -1.87 -14.23 -2.54
C LEU A 451 -1.88 -14.84 -3.96
N ASN A 452 -1.67 -14.02 -4.98
CA ASN A 452 -1.49 -14.51 -6.34
C ASN A 452 -0.22 -15.36 -6.49
N PHE A 453 0.89 -14.99 -5.84
CA PHE A 453 2.11 -15.81 -5.84
C PHE A 453 1.91 -17.16 -5.16
N ILE A 454 1.17 -17.18 -4.04
CA ILE A 454 0.75 -18.41 -3.37
C ILE A 454 -0.06 -19.28 -4.35
N HIS A 455 -1.09 -18.71 -4.99
CA HIS A 455 -1.92 -19.40 -5.97
C HIS A 455 -1.10 -19.98 -7.13
N ARG A 456 -0.23 -19.18 -7.75
CA ARG A 456 0.65 -19.61 -8.86
C ARG A 456 1.62 -20.71 -8.44
N ARG A 457 2.16 -20.64 -7.22
CA ARG A 457 3.07 -21.67 -6.71
C ARG A 457 2.35 -22.99 -6.49
N LEU A 458 1.14 -22.96 -5.91
CA LEU A 458 0.36 -24.17 -5.63
C LEU A 458 -0.16 -24.85 -6.90
N THR A 459 -0.61 -24.07 -7.90
CA THR A 459 -0.99 -24.59 -9.22
C THR A 459 0.19 -25.27 -9.93
N ALA A 460 1.36 -24.63 -9.90
CA ALA A 460 2.60 -25.23 -10.43
C ALA A 460 3.02 -26.52 -9.68
N LEU A 461 2.81 -26.56 -8.36
CA LEU A 461 3.11 -27.73 -7.54
C LEU A 461 2.20 -28.92 -7.86
N LYS A 462 0.88 -28.68 -7.93
CA LYS A 462 -0.12 -29.72 -8.17
C LYS A 462 -0.34 -30.04 -9.66
N GLY A 463 0.22 -29.24 -10.56
CA GLY A 463 0.14 -29.47 -12.01
C GLY A 463 -1.26 -29.30 -12.58
N ASN A 464 -2.08 -28.45 -11.98
CA ASN A 464 -3.44 -28.16 -12.41
C ASN A 464 -3.74 -26.65 -12.28
N ASN A 465 -4.82 -26.22 -12.93
CA ASN A 465 -5.28 -24.82 -12.89
C ASN A 465 -6.45 -24.61 -11.91
N LEU A 466 -6.66 -25.55 -10.97
CA LEU A 466 -7.69 -25.39 -9.95
C LEU A 466 -7.27 -24.27 -8.98
N PRO A 467 -8.22 -23.54 -8.37
CA PRO A 467 -7.92 -22.60 -7.31
C PRO A 467 -6.98 -23.23 -6.25
N PHE A 468 -5.84 -22.57 -6.03
CA PHE A 468 -4.79 -23.01 -5.10
C PHE A 468 -4.30 -24.45 -5.36
N GLY A 469 -4.29 -24.88 -6.62
CA GLY A 469 -3.85 -26.23 -7.00
C GLY A 469 -4.81 -27.35 -6.56
N GLY A 470 -6.04 -27.02 -6.14
CA GLY A 470 -6.99 -27.98 -5.58
C GLY A 470 -6.72 -28.35 -4.12
N LEU A 471 -5.95 -27.55 -3.39
CA LEU A 471 -5.78 -27.67 -1.94
C LEU A 471 -6.94 -27.00 -1.21
N ASN A 472 -7.36 -27.55 -0.07
CA ASN A 472 -8.22 -26.81 0.85
C ASN A 472 -7.45 -25.63 1.41
N VAL A 473 -8.06 -24.44 1.48
CA VAL A 473 -7.41 -23.26 2.06
C VAL A 473 -8.26 -22.66 3.17
N ILE A 474 -7.66 -22.51 4.35
CA ILE A 474 -8.27 -21.83 5.50
C ILE A 474 -7.46 -20.57 5.76
N PHE A 475 -8.07 -19.42 5.46
CA PHE A 475 -7.53 -18.11 5.83
C PHE A 475 -8.01 -17.75 7.22
N VAL A 476 -7.12 -17.24 8.06
CA VAL A 476 -7.45 -16.79 9.42
C VAL A 476 -6.86 -15.41 9.62
N GLY A 477 -7.62 -14.49 10.21
CA GLY A 477 -7.09 -13.16 10.54
C GLY A 477 -8.17 -12.12 10.71
N ASP A 478 -7.74 -10.86 10.71
CA ASP A 478 -8.62 -9.71 10.85
C ASP A 478 -8.08 -8.55 10.00
N PHE A 479 -8.77 -8.21 8.91
CA PHE A 479 -8.35 -7.12 8.03
C PHE A 479 -8.41 -5.74 8.70
N PHE A 480 -9.02 -5.62 9.90
CA PHE A 480 -8.95 -4.40 10.72
C PHE A 480 -7.64 -4.24 11.48
N GLN A 481 -6.77 -5.25 11.45
CA GLN A 481 -5.43 -5.15 12.00
C GLN A 481 -4.45 -4.58 10.96
N LEU A 482 -3.16 -4.86 11.15
CA LEU A 482 -2.11 -4.33 10.29
C LEU A 482 -2.26 -4.85 8.86
N ARG A 483 -2.27 -3.90 7.92
CA ARG A 483 -2.22 -4.17 6.48
C ARG A 483 -0.82 -4.65 6.04
N PRO A 484 -0.69 -5.22 4.83
CA PRO A 484 0.60 -5.64 4.31
C PRO A 484 1.56 -4.44 4.21
N VAL A 485 2.82 -4.65 4.56
CA VAL A 485 3.86 -3.61 4.44
C VAL A 485 4.09 -3.35 2.95
N ARG A 486 3.73 -2.13 2.48
CA ARG A 486 3.88 -1.67 1.09
C ARG A 486 3.08 -2.47 0.04
N GLY A 487 2.08 -3.26 0.46
CA GLY A 487 1.17 -3.99 -0.45
C GLY A 487 -0.25 -3.43 -0.41
N THR A 488 -0.98 -3.57 -1.51
CA THR A 488 -2.42 -3.29 -1.60
C THR A 488 -3.21 -4.60 -1.59
N TYR A 489 -4.49 -4.52 -1.20
CA TYR A 489 -5.44 -5.62 -1.36
C TYR A 489 -6.11 -5.62 -2.74
N ALA A 490 -5.86 -4.58 -3.55
CA ALA A 490 -6.40 -4.33 -4.88
C ALA A 490 -5.28 -3.99 -5.86
#